data_AF-A0A087TT13-F1
#
_entry.id   AF-A0A087TT13-F1
#
_cell.length_a   1.000
_cell.length_b   1.000
_cell.length_c   1.000
_cell.angle_alpha   90.00
_cell.angle_beta   90.00
_cell.angle_gamma   90.00
#
_symmetry.space_group_name_H-M   'P 1'
#
loop_
_entity.id
_entity.type
_entity.pdbx_description
1 polymer ?
#
loop_
_entity_poly.entity_id
_entity_poly.type
_entity_poly.pdbx_seq_one_letter_code
_entity_poly.pdbx_strand_id
1 'polypeptide(L)'
;MSSPYLNNIIVVGCMLTYTSVILLGMDSGLSSESNFPYICAARAWVLMSGFTLAFGSMFSKTWRVHAIFTNIKLNKKIIKDYKLFMVVGVLVMIDVIILTTWQIIDPFYRETSTGAPLPSPENEDIEIIPELEFCQSNNMTIFLGSIYAYKGLLMAFGCFLAWETRHVSIPALNDSKYIGMSVYNVVIMCVIGAALSFVLREQQDAAFIIISIFIMFCST
;
A
#
# COMPACT_ATOMS: atom_id res chain seq x y z
N MET A 1 27.09 9.25 1.72
CA MET A 1 26.21 10.11 0.89
C MET A 1 24.82 9.48 0.78
N SER A 2 24.09 9.41 1.91
CA SER A 2 22.65 9.12 1.92
C SER A 2 21.91 10.43 1.67
N SER A 3 20.83 10.41 0.87
CA SER A 3 19.98 11.60 0.71
C SER A 3 18.97 11.63 1.86
N PRO A 4 19.11 12.55 2.83
CA PRO A 4 18.23 12.60 4.01
C PRO A 4 16.79 12.94 3.62
N TYR A 5 16.60 13.75 2.57
CA TYR A 5 15.28 14.15 2.12
C TYR A 5 14.42 12.99 1.58
N LEU A 6 15.02 11.95 1.00
CA LEU A 6 14.27 10.75 0.60
C LEU A 6 13.83 9.92 1.82
N ASN A 7 14.59 9.93 2.91
CA ASN A 7 14.12 9.31 4.16
C ASN A 7 12.90 10.04 4.71
N ASN A 8 12.86 11.37 4.59
CA ASN A 8 11.67 12.13 4.99
C ASN A 8 10.43 11.73 4.18
N ILE A 9 10.58 11.46 2.87
CA ILE A 9 9.46 10.95 2.06
C ILE A 9 9.02 9.57 2.51
N ILE A 10 9.95 8.67 2.87
CA ILE A 10 9.59 7.35 3.41
C ILE A 10 8.75 7.51 4.67
N VAL A 11 9.17 8.38 5.60
CA VAL A 11 8.42 8.65 6.84
C VAL A 11 7.03 9.19 6.54
N VAL A 12 6.90 10.15 5.60
CA VAL A 12 5.59 10.67 5.18
C VAL A 12 4.72 9.56 4.59
N GLY A 13 5.30 8.67 3.78
CA GLY A 13 4.62 7.48 3.26
C GLY A 13 4.10 6.57 4.38
N CYS A 14 4.92 6.28 5.39
CA CYS A 14 4.51 5.49 6.55
C CYS A 14 3.40 6.17 7.38
N MET A 15 3.44 7.49 7.55
CA MET A 15 2.37 8.23 8.25
C MET A 15 1.04 8.15 7.49
N LEU A 16 1.07 8.18 6.16
CA LEU A 16 -0.11 7.97 5.34
C LEU A 16 -0.63 6.54 5.48
N THR A 17 0.24 5.52 5.47
CA THR A 17 -0.20 4.13 5.68
C THR A 17 -0.82 3.93 7.07
N TYR A 18 -0.31 4.58 8.13
CA TYR A 18 -0.96 4.57 9.44
C TYR A 18 -2.34 5.23 9.41
N THR A 19 -2.48 6.35 8.69
CA THR A 19 -3.77 7.01 8.51
C THR A 19 -4.77 6.11 7.76
N SER A 20 -4.29 5.30 6.81
CA SER A 20 -5.15 4.34 6.08
C SER A 20 -5.75 3.26 6.99
N VAL A 21 -5.04 2.83 8.04
CA VAL A 21 -5.55 1.87 9.03
C VAL A 21 -6.72 2.46 9.81
N ILE A 22 -6.62 3.74 10.20
CA ILE A 22 -7.71 4.45 10.87
C ILE A 22 -8.93 4.54 9.94
N LEU A 23 -8.72 4.90 8.67
CA LEU A 23 -9.81 4.99 7.68
C LEU A 23 -10.47 3.63 7.39
N LEU A 24 -9.71 2.54 7.42
CA LEU A 24 -10.24 1.18 7.26
C LEU A 24 -11.21 0.79 8.38
N GLY A 25 -10.98 1.28 9.60
CA GLY A 25 -11.83 1.01 10.76
C GLY A 25 -13.07 1.91 10.88
N MET A 26 -13.23 2.92 10.02
CA MET A 26 -14.41 3.80 10.06
C MET A 26 -15.62 3.15 9.39
N ASP A 27 -16.70 2.89 10.12
CA ASP A 27 -17.95 2.35 9.59
C ASP A 27 -19.03 3.43 9.36
N SER A 28 -20.22 3.03 8.88
CA SER A 28 -21.36 3.94 8.76
C SER A 28 -21.89 4.42 10.12
N GLY A 29 -21.71 3.62 11.18
CA GLY A 29 -22.11 3.95 12.56
C GLY A 29 -21.42 5.21 13.10
N LEU A 30 -20.14 5.41 12.77
CA LEU A 30 -19.37 6.58 13.19
C LEU A 30 -19.53 7.81 12.29
N SER A 31 -19.90 7.64 11.01
CA SER A 31 -19.76 8.70 10.00
C SER A 31 -21.01 9.12 9.24
N SER A 32 -22.05 8.28 9.18
CA SER A 32 -23.24 8.34 8.30
C SER A 32 -23.10 7.66 6.93
N GLU A 33 -24.22 7.08 6.49
CA GLU A 33 -24.31 6.28 5.27
C GLU A 33 -24.01 7.07 3.98
N SER A 34 -24.37 8.36 3.94
CA SER A 34 -24.12 9.23 2.78
C SER A 34 -22.64 9.55 2.58
N ASN A 35 -21.85 9.51 3.66
CA ASN A 35 -20.42 9.77 3.63
C ASN A 35 -19.58 8.51 3.31
N PHE A 36 -20.19 7.32 3.40
CA PHE A 36 -19.50 6.04 3.23
C PHE A 36 -18.74 5.90 1.90
N PRO A 37 -19.31 6.29 0.72
CA PRO A 37 -18.59 6.25 -0.55
C PRO A 37 -17.30 7.09 -0.56
N TYR A 38 -17.32 8.27 0.09
CA TYR A 38 -16.16 9.14 0.16
C TYR A 38 -15.07 8.56 1.07
N ILE A 39 -15.46 7.87 2.14
CA ILE A 39 -14.54 7.13 3.00
C ILE A 39 -13.90 5.98 2.23
N CYS A 40 -14.69 5.22 1.45
CA CYS A 40 -14.16 4.17 0.57
C CYS A 40 -13.10 4.70 -0.39
N ALA A 41 -13.36 5.84 -1.03
CA ALA A 41 -12.37 6.50 -1.88
C ALA A 41 -11.13 6.92 -1.08
N ALA A 42 -11.31 7.59 0.07
CA ALA A 42 -10.21 8.04 0.91
C ALA A 42 -9.30 6.88 1.36
N ARG A 43 -9.87 5.73 1.73
CA ARG A 43 -9.12 4.50 2.06
C ARG A 43 -8.17 4.09 0.92
N ALA A 44 -8.70 4.01 -0.31
CA ALA A 44 -7.91 3.63 -1.48
C ALA A 44 -6.80 4.66 -1.80
N TRP A 45 -7.13 5.95 -1.75
CA TRP A 45 -6.21 7.04 -2.04
C TRP A 45 -5.04 7.12 -1.06
N VAL A 46 -5.34 7.06 0.24
CA VAL A 46 -4.32 7.19 1.29
C VAL A 46 -3.41 5.95 1.31
N LEU A 47 -3.97 4.74 1.16
CA LEU A 47 -3.17 3.52 1.14
C LEU A 47 -2.23 3.47 -0.08
N MET A 48 -2.75 3.79 -1.28
CA MET A 48 -1.96 3.78 -2.52
C MET A 48 -0.84 4.82 -2.52
N SER A 49 -1.15 6.05 -2.12
CA SER A 49 -0.15 7.12 -2.05
C SER A 49 0.91 6.84 -0.98
N GLY A 50 0.50 6.36 0.20
CA GLY A 50 1.41 5.96 1.28
C GLY A 50 2.38 4.86 0.85
N PHE A 51 1.86 3.78 0.23
CA PHE A 51 2.69 2.69 -0.29
C PHE A 51 3.72 3.21 -1.30
N THR A 52 3.32 4.04 -2.25
CA THR A 52 4.21 4.51 -3.32
C THR A 52 5.26 5.48 -2.84
N LEU A 53 4.92 6.38 -1.92
CA LEU A 53 5.89 7.29 -1.33
C LEU A 53 6.95 6.51 -0.54
N ALA A 54 6.54 5.52 0.25
CA ALA A 54 7.45 4.67 1.01
C ALA A 54 8.28 3.76 0.10
N PHE A 55 7.63 2.85 -0.64
CA PHE A 55 8.30 1.87 -1.49
C PHE A 55 9.05 2.51 -2.66
N GLY A 56 8.46 3.50 -3.33
CA GLY A 56 9.09 4.22 -4.44
C GLY A 56 10.36 4.97 -4.04
N SER A 57 10.42 5.49 -2.80
CA SER A 57 11.63 6.12 -2.26
C SER A 57 12.72 5.08 -1.94
N MET A 58 12.37 3.94 -1.34
CA MET A 58 13.29 2.82 -1.12
C MET A 58 13.83 2.27 -2.45
N PHE A 59 12.95 2.10 -3.44
CA PHE A 59 13.27 1.71 -4.80
C PHE A 59 14.23 2.70 -5.48
N SER A 60 13.97 4.01 -5.39
CA SER A 60 14.84 5.03 -5.99
C SER A 60 16.24 5.05 -5.36
N LYS A 61 16.33 4.79 -4.05
CA LYS A 61 17.62 4.66 -3.34
C LYS A 61 18.40 3.43 -3.76
N THR A 62 17.75 2.26 -3.80
CA THR A 62 18.39 1.01 -4.27
C THR A 62 18.82 1.09 -5.73
N TRP A 63 17.99 1.70 -6.58
CA TRP A 63 18.34 1.98 -7.97
C TRP A 63 19.58 2.88 -8.10
N ARG A 64 19.71 3.95 -7.30
CA ARG A 64 20.90 4.80 -7.30
C ARG A 64 22.15 4.00 -6.95
N VAL A 65 22.08 3.12 -5.95
CA VAL A 65 23.21 2.25 -5.58
C VAL A 65 23.56 1.36 -6.77
N HIS A 66 22.60 0.59 -7.30
CA HIS A 66 22.81 -0.26 -8.46
C HIS A 66 23.44 0.51 -9.64
N ALA A 67 22.89 1.68 -10.00
CA ALA A 67 23.38 2.51 -11.09
C ALA A 67 24.82 3.02 -10.87
N ILE A 68 25.22 3.31 -9.63
CA ILE A 68 26.61 3.68 -9.32
C ILE A 68 27.53 2.49 -9.55
N PHE A 69 27.20 1.30 -9.04
CA PHE A 69 28.09 0.13 -9.12
C PHE A 69 28.21 -0.44 -10.53
N THR A 70 27.11 -0.50 -11.29
CA THR A 70 27.15 -0.96 -12.68
C THR A 70 27.92 0.00 -13.59
N ASN A 71 27.91 1.31 -13.31
CA ASN A 71 28.62 2.32 -14.12
C ASN A 71 30.08 2.59 -13.72
N ILE A 72 30.62 1.95 -12.68
CA ILE A 72 32.05 2.10 -12.33
C ILE A 72 32.97 1.69 -13.50
N LYS A 73 32.51 0.81 -14.40
CA LYS A 73 33.25 0.42 -15.61
C LYS A 73 33.26 1.48 -16.74
N LEU A 74 32.43 2.54 -16.71
CA LEU A 74 32.20 3.44 -17.87
C LEU A 74 32.11 4.96 -17.55
N ASN A 75 32.84 5.45 -16.54
CA ASN A 75 32.92 6.84 -16.03
C ASN A 75 32.02 7.14 -14.81
N LYS A 76 32.62 7.73 -13.77
CA LYS A 76 31.97 8.18 -12.52
C LYS A 76 30.88 9.23 -12.82
N LYS A 77 29.63 8.78 -12.97
CA LYS A 77 28.47 9.68 -13.12
C LYS A 77 27.92 10.06 -11.74
N ILE A 78 27.96 11.34 -11.40
CA ILE A 78 27.34 11.87 -10.17
C ILE A 78 25.82 11.95 -10.41
N ILE A 79 25.06 11.06 -9.78
CA ILE A 79 23.59 11.10 -9.81
C ILE A 79 23.13 12.12 -8.76
N LYS A 80 22.45 13.19 -9.22
CA LYS A 80 21.88 14.23 -8.36
C LYS A 80 20.52 13.79 -7.79
N ASP A 81 20.20 14.28 -6.60
CA ASP A 81 18.99 13.92 -5.85
C ASP A 81 17.68 14.27 -6.58
N TYR A 82 17.66 15.34 -7.39
CA TYR A 82 16.47 15.72 -8.18
C TYR A 82 15.94 14.60 -9.07
N LYS A 83 16.83 13.73 -9.59
CA LYS A 83 16.44 12.60 -10.43
C LYS A 83 15.68 11.55 -9.65
N LEU A 84 16.04 11.35 -8.38
CA LEU A 84 15.37 10.38 -7.52
C LEU A 84 13.96 10.88 -7.15
N PHE A 85 13.82 12.18 -6.84
CA PHE A 85 12.48 12.78 -6.64
C PHE A 85 11.62 12.71 -7.90
N MET A 86 12.21 12.91 -9.07
CA MET A 86 11.50 12.77 -10.34
C MET A 86 10.97 11.35 -10.54
N VAL A 87 11.75 10.31 -10.21
CA VAL A 87 11.30 8.91 -10.28
C VAL A 87 10.11 8.69 -9.34
N VAL A 88 10.20 9.10 -8.08
CA VAL A 88 9.08 8.96 -7.12
C VAL A 88 7.86 9.75 -7.58
N GLY A 89 8.04 10.98 -8.08
CA GLY A 89 6.95 11.81 -8.60
C GLY A 89 6.22 11.19 -9.78
N VAL A 90 6.95 10.53 -10.70
CA VAL A 90 6.33 9.78 -11.81
C VAL A 90 5.51 8.60 -11.28
N LEU A 91 6.04 7.83 -10.31
CA LEU A 91 5.31 6.71 -9.72
C LEU A 91 4.00 7.16 -9.03
N VAL A 92 4.04 8.28 -8.30
CA VAL A 92 2.86 8.88 -7.67
C VAL A 92 1.88 9.40 -8.72
N MET A 93 2.37 10.05 -9.79
CA MET A 93 1.50 10.52 -10.88
C MET A 93 0.73 9.37 -11.52
N ILE A 94 1.38 8.23 -11.74
CA ILE A 94 0.72 7.02 -12.27
C ILE A 94 -0.43 6.58 -11.35
N ASP A 95 -0.22 6.57 -10.03
CA ASP A 95 -1.28 6.23 -9.07
C ASP A 95 -2.45 7.20 -9.11
N VAL A 96 -2.15 8.50 -9.16
CA VAL A 96 -3.18 9.56 -9.26
C VAL A 96 -4.01 9.35 -10.52
N ILE A 97 -3.38 9.04 -11.67
CA ILE A 97 -4.10 8.78 -12.92
C ILE A 97 -4.99 7.53 -12.79
N ILE A 98 -4.47 6.43 -12.24
CA ILE A 98 -5.24 5.19 -12.08
C ILE A 98 -6.45 5.43 -11.17
N LEU A 99 -6.25 6.08 -10.01
CA LEU A 99 -7.32 6.31 -9.03
C LEU A 99 -8.35 7.32 -9.51
N THR A 100 -7.93 8.41 -10.15
CA THR A 100 -8.87 9.37 -10.75
C THR A 100 -9.69 8.72 -11.85
N THR A 101 -9.07 7.91 -12.71
CA THR A 101 -9.77 7.16 -13.75
C THR A 101 -10.81 6.22 -13.14
N TRP A 102 -10.46 5.51 -12.06
CA TRP A 102 -11.40 4.64 -11.35
C TRP A 102 -12.58 5.45 -10.78
N GLN A 103 -12.34 6.54 -10.07
CA GLN A 103 -13.41 7.35 -9.48
C GLN A 103 -14.34 8.00 -10.52
N ILE A 104 -13.82 8.36 -11.70
CA ILE A 104 -14.62 9.00 -12.75
C ILE A 104 -15.48 7.96 -13.49
N ILE A 105 -14.94 6.78 -13.76
CA ILE A 105 -15.62 5.75 -14.56
C ILE A 105 -16.56 4.89 -13.71
N ASP A 106 -16.13 4.51 -12.51
CA ASP A 106 -16.83 3.55 -11.65
C ASP A 106 -16.62 3.92 -10.16
N PRO A 107 -17.31 4.97 -9.67
CA PRO A 107 -17.19 5.43 -8.31
C PRO A 107 -17.65 4.36 -7.31
N PHE A 108 -17.09 4.40 -6.09
CA PHE A 108 -17.50 3.49 -5.04
C PHE A 108 -18.93 3.76 -4.57
N TYR A 109 -19.65 2.70 -4.25
CA TYR A 109 -20.95 2.76 -3.58
C TYR A 109 -20.97 1.81 -2.37
N ARG A 110 -21.92 2.06 -1.46
CA ARG A 110 -22.18 1.20 -0.32
C ARG A 110 -23.04 0.02 -0.77
N GLU A 111 -22.56 -1.19 -0.52
CA GLU A 111 -23.33 -2.42 -0.69
C GLU A 111 -23.50 -3.06 0.69
N THR A 112 -24.70 -3.55 1.00
CA THR A 112 -24.98 -4.26 2.26
C THR A 112 -25.28 -5.73 1.97
N SER A 113 -24.78 -6.62 2.83
CA SER A 113 -25.08 -8.05 2.79
C SER A 113 -25.58 -8.52 4.14
N THR A 114 -26.67 -9.26 4.17
CA THR A 114 -27.25 -9.82 5.38
C THR A 114 -26.50 -11.10 5.78
N GLY A 115 -26.04 -11.17 7.03
CA GLY A 115 -25.48 -12.37 7.63
C GLY A 115 -26.54 -13.35 8.12
N ALA A 116 -26.10 -14.41 8.80
CA ALA A 116 -27.00 -15.43 9.33
C ALA A 116 -27.83 -14.89 10.51
N PRO A 117 -29.14 -15.23 10.62
CA PRO A 117 -29.97 -14.82 11.74
C PRO A 117 -29.44 -15.40 13.05
N LEU A 118 -29.40 -14.56 14.08
CA LEU A 118 -28.96 -14.87 15.43
C LEU A 118 -30.14 -14.72 16.40
N PRO A 119 -30.31 -15.61 17.39
CA PRO A 119 -31.36 -15.46 18.39
C PRO A 119 -31.08 -14.24 19.27
N SER A 120 -32.11 -13.44 19.58
CA SER A 120 -31.99 -12.31 20.49
C SER A 120 -31.76 -12.80 21.93
N PRO A 121 -30.81 -12.20 22.68
CA PRO A 121 -30.58 -12.55 24.08
C PRO A 121 -31.71 -12.13 25.03
N GLU A 122 -32.58 -11.20 24.61
CA GLU A 122 -33.66 -10.66 25.45
C GLU A 122 -35.03 -11.30 25.18
N ASN A 123 -35.25 -11.87 23.99
CA ASN A 123 -36.53 -12.44 23.60
C ASN A 123 -36.36 -13.58 22.58
N GLU A 124 -36.85 -14.77 22.91
CA GLU A 124 -36.78 -15.96 22.04
C GLU A 124 -37.61 -15.81 20.76
N ASP A 125 -38.58 -14.88 20.73
CA ASP A 125 -39.41 -14.59 19.55
C ASP A 125 -38.79 -13.58 18.57
N ILE A 126 -37.58 -13.08 18.86
CA ILE A 126 -36.89 -12.06 18.04
C ILE A 126 -35.58 -12.64 17.48
N GLU A 127 -35.44 -12.58 16.15
CA GLU A 127 -34.19 -12.90 15.45
C GLU A 127 -33.48 -11.61 15.02
N ILE A 128 -32.18 -11.52 15.28
CA ILE A 128 -31.30 -10.42 14.89
C ILE A 128 -30.57 -10.85 13.61
N ILE A 129 -30.79 -10.11 12.52
CA ILE A 129 -30.10 -10.33 11.25
C ILE A 129 -28.96 -9.30 11.16
N PRO A 130 -27.69 -9.69 11.29
CA PRO A 130 -26.58 -8.76 11.16
C PRO A 130 -26.43 -8.29 9.72
N GLU A 131 -26.18 -7.00 9.51
CA GLU A 131 -25.89 -6.42 8.20
C GLU A 131 -24.41 -6.03 8.10
N LEU A 132 -23.74 -6.47 7.04
CA LEU A 132 -22.34 -6.20 6.73
C LEU A 132 -22.25 -5.19 5.60
N GLU A 133 -21.38 -4.19 5.74
CA GLU A 133 -21.22 -3.12 4.74
C GLU A 133 -19.93 -3.28 3.94
N PHE A 134 -20.02 -3.10 2.63
CA PHE A 134 -18.90 -3.24 1.70
C PHE A 134 -18.75 -1.98 0.84
N CYS A 135 -17.49 -1.65 0.55
CA CYS A 135 -17.13 -0.71 -0.51
C CYS A 135 -17.10 -1.49 -1.82
N GLN A 136 -18.09 -1.28 -2.69
CA GLN A 136 -18.20 -1.99 -3.96
C GLN A 136 -18.12 -1.01 -5.14
N SER A 137 -17.64 -1.50 -6.28
CA SER A 137 -17.73 -0.86 -7.60
C SER A 137 -18.04 -1.94 -8.64
N ASN A 138 -18.68 -1.59 -9.76
CA ASN A 138 -19.17 -2.58 -10.73
C ASN A 138 -18.03 -3.42 -11.33
N ASN A 139 -16.89 -2.78 -11.57
CA ASN A 139 -15.69 -3.33 -12.19
C ASN A 139 -14.52 -3.42 -11.20
N MET A 140 -14.80 -3.61 -9.91
CA MET A 140 -13.79 -3.62 -8.84
C MET A 140 -12.62 -4.56 -9.14
N THR A 141 -12.90 -5.76 -9.65
CA THR A 141 -11.88 -6.76 -9.98
C THR A 141 -10.89 -6.28 -11.04
N ILE A 142 -11.35 -5.51 -12.03
CA ILE A 142 -10.51 -5.03 -13.13
C ILE A 142 -9.54 -3.95 -12.62
N PHE A 143 -10.05 -2.98 -11.86
CA PHE A 143 -9.23 -1.91 -11.30
C PHE A 143 -8.26 -2.42 -10.22
N LEU A 144 -8.73 -3.26 -9.28
CA LEU A 144 -7.87 -3.89 -8.28
C LEU A 144 -6.81 -4.79 -8.92
N GLY A 145 -7.19 -5.61 -9.91
CA GLY A 145 -6.26 -6.46 -10.65
C GLY A 145 -5.18 -5.64 -11.36
N SER A 146 -5.56 -4.52 -11.98
CA SER A 146 -4.63 -3.59 -12.64
C SER A 146 -3.64 -2.97 -11.64
N ILE A 147 -4.13 -2.54 -10.47
CA ILE A 147 -3.29 -2.01 -9.39
C ILE A 147 -2.33 -3.07 -8.87
N TYR A 148 -2.82 -4.28 -8.55
CA TYR A 148 -1.98 -5.35 -8.04
C TYR A 148 -0.93 -5.80 -9.05
N ALA A 149 -1.27 -5.85 -10.34
CA ALA A 149 -0.29 -6.15 -11.40
C ALA A 149 0.81 -5.07 -11.44
N TYR A 150 0.43 -3.78 -11.47
CA TYR A 150 1.39 -2.67 -11.49
C TYR A 150 2.29 -2.65 -10.24
N LYS A 151 1.71 -2.76 -9.04
CA LYS A 151 2.45 -2.78 -7.77
C LYS A 151 3.31 -4.03 -7.65
N GLY A 152 2.81 -5.18 -8.10
CA GLY A 152 3.55 -6.44 -8.15
C GLY A 152 4.80 -6.35 -9.03
N LEU A 153 4.69 -5.76 -10.22
CA LEU A 153 5.84 -5.51 -11.09
C LEU A 153 6.85 -4.55 -10.46
N LEU A 154 6.37 -3.47 -9.83
CA LEU A 154 7.24 -2.53 -9.12
C LEU A 154 7.99 -3.22 -7.97
N MET A 155 7.30 -4.05 -7.19
CA MET A 155 7.87 -4.84 -6.10
C MET A 155 8.90 -5.85 -6.59
N ALA A 156 8.59 -6.60 -7.67
CA ALA A 156 9.51 -7.55 -8.28
C ALA A 156 10.80 -6.86 -8.75
N PHE A 157 10.68 -5.69 -9.39
CA PHE A 157 11.84 -4.92 -9.81
C PHE A 157 12.63 -4.36 -8.64
N GLY A 158 11.96 -3.91 -7.56
CA GLY A 158 12.62 -3.51 -6.33
C GLY A 158 13.42 -4.64 -5.68
N CYS A 159 12.85 -5.85 -5.59
CA CYS A 159 13.56 -7.04 -5.12
C CYS A 159 14.77 -7.38 -6.00
N PHE A 160 14.64 -7.30 -7.33
CA PHE A 160 15.75 -7.53 -8.24
C PHE A 160 16.92 -6.55 -7.98
N LEU A 161 16.64 -5.26 -7.84
CA LEU A 161 17.67 -4.26 -7.54
C LEU A 161 18.29 -4.46 -6.15
N ALA A 162 17.48 -4.82 -5.14
CA ALA A 162 17.96 -5.14 -3.81
C ALA A 162 18.87 -6.39 -3.82
N TRP A 163 18.59 -7.37 -4.68
CA TRP A 163 19.42 -8.56 -4.84
C TRP A 163 20.77 -8.24 -5.47
N GLU A 164 20.78 -7.53 -6.58
CA GLU A 164 22.02 -7.14 -7.28
C GLU A 164 22.94 -6.28 -6.39
N THR A 165 22.36 -5.49 -5.47
CA THR A 165 23.12 -4.60 -4.59
C THR A 165 23.54 -5.25 -3.26
N ARG A 166 23.19 -6.51 -2.99
CA ARG A 166 23.39 -7.14 -1.66
C ARG A 166 24.86 -7.34 -1.26
N HIS A 167 25.75 -7.59 -2.23
CA HIS A 167 27.17 -7.87 -1.98
C HIS A 167 28.02 -6.58 -1.90
N VAL A 168 27.39 -5.43 -2.06
CA VAL A 168 28.05 -4.15 -2.09
C VAL A 168 28.13 -3.57 -0.67
N SER A 169 29.27 -3.76 -0.01
CA SER A 169 29.50 -3.24 1.34
C SER A 169 30.59 -2.16 1.35
N ILE A 170 30.19 -0.90 1.21
CA ILE A 170 31.07 0.26 1.46
C ILE A 170 30.60 0.93 2.77
N PRO A 171 31.50 1.23 3.74
CA PRO A 171 31.12 1.84 5.02
C PRO A 171 30.29 3.12 4.88
N ALA A 172 30.54 3.93 3.85
CA ALA A 172 29.80 5.16 3.55
C ALA A 172 28.39 4.95 2.96
N LEU A 173 27.99 3.70 2.69
CA LEU A 173 26.71 3.27 2.11
C LEU A 173 26.01 2.18 2.94
N ASN A 174 26.37 2.01 4.22
CA ASN A 174 25.76 0.97 5.07
C ASN A 174 24.23 1.12 5.22
N ASP A 175 23.69 2.35 5.10
CA ASP A 175 22.25 2.67 5.02
C ASP A 175 21.51 1.86 3.93
N SER A 176 22.17 1.62 2.79
CA SER A 176 21.60 0.90 1.64
C SER A 176 21.28 -0.56 1.96
N LYS A 177 22.04 -1.18 2.88
CA LYS A 177 21.84 -2.58 3.26
C LYS A 177 20.54 -2.77 4.04
N TYR A 178 20.27 -1.85 4.97
CA TYR A 178 19.02 -1.85 5.74
C TYR A 178 17.82 -1.58 4.85
N ILE A 179 17.93 -0.61 3.93
CA ILE A 179 16.88 -0.35 2.93
C ILE A 179 16.60 -1.60 2.09
N GLY A 180 17.64 -2.34 1.66
CA GLY A 180 17.47 -3.60 0.95
C GLY A 180 16.72 -4.67 1.77
N MET A 181 17.03 -4.83 3.06
CA MET A 181 16.29 -5.73 3.95
C MET A 181 14.83 -5.29 4.14
N SER A 182 14.59 -3.99 4.28
CA SER A 182 13.24 -3.42 4.38
C SER A 182 12.40 -3.71 3.13
N VAL A 183 13.00 -3.62 1.93
CA VAL A 183 12.32 -3.98 0.67
C VAL A 183 11.85 -5.44 0.71
N TYR A 184 12.70 -6.39 1.14
CA TYR A 184 12.28 -7.79 1.26
C TYR A 184 11.16 -8.00 2.27
N ASN A 185 11.22 -7.35 3.44
CA ASN A 185 10.17 -7.44 4.45
C ASN A 185 8.82 -6.95 3.88
N VAL A 186 8.81 -5.75 3.30
CA VAL A 186 7.59 -5.17 2.71
C VAL A 186 7.02 -6.06 1.61
N VAL A 187 7.85 -6.59 0.72
CA VAL A 187 7.36 -7.46 -0.37
C VAL A 187 6.72 -8.74 0.17
N ILE A 188 7.35 -9.42 1.13
CA ILE A 188 6.80 -10.65 1.73
C ILE A 188 5.44 -10.36 2.38
N MET A 189 5.37 -9.31 3.19
CA MET A 189 4.15 -8.94 3.90
C MET A 189 3.03 -8.47 2.96
N CYS A 190 3.35 -7.73 1.89
CA CYS A 190 2.36 -7.33 0.89
C CYS A 190 1.80 -8.53 0.11
N VAL A 191 2.64 -9.51 -0.24
CA VAL A 191 2.18 -10.73 -0.95
C VAL A 191 1.26 -11.55 -0.05
N ILE A 192 1.65 -11.77 1.20
CA ILE A 192 0.84 -12.53 2.18
C ILE A 192 -0.46 -11.76 2.49
N GLY A 193 -0.37 -10.46 2.75
CA GLY A 193 -1.52 -9.61 3.05
C GLY A 193 -2.54 -9.56 1.92
N ALA A 194 -2.07 -9.46 0.66
CA ALA A 194 -2.96 -9.51 -0.50
C ALA A 194 -3.62 -10.89 -0.66
N ALA A 195 -2.89 -11.98 -0.45
CA ALA A 195 -3.49 -13.33 -0.50
C ALA A 195 -4.57 -13.50 0.58
N LEU A 196 -4.31 -13.04 1.80
CA LEU A 196 -5.26 -13.13 2.92
C LEU A 196 -6.47 -12.22 2.74
N SER A 197 -6.33 -11.04 2.13
CA SER A 197 -7.48 -10.16 1.88
C SER A 197 -8.50 -10.79 0.93
N PHE A 198 -8.06 -11.62 -0.03
CA PHE A 198 -8.97 -12.39 -0.89
C PHE A 198 -9.66 -13.54 -0.15
N VAL A 199 -8.95 -14.21 0.76
CA VAL A 199 -9.49 -15.36 1.51
C VAL A 199 -10.46 -14.92 2.60
N LEU A 200 -10.19 -13.82 3.29
CA LEU A 200 -10.95 -13.37 4.46
C LEU A 200 -12.04 -12.33 4.13
N ARG A 201 -12.48 -12.24 2.86
CA ARG A 201 -13.45 -11.22 2.43
C ARG A 201 -14.75 -11.23 3.24
N GLU A 202 -15.21 -12.41 3.68
CA GLU A 202 -16.44 -12.57 4.45
C GLU A 202 -16.26 -12.36 5.97
N GLN A 203 -15.02 -12.42 6.48
CA GLN A 203 -14.71 -12.22 7.89
C GLN A 203 -14.06 -10.85 8.10
N GLN A 204 -14.88 -9.78 8.09
CA GLN A 204 -14.40 -8.40 8.10
C GLN A 204 -13.51 -8.07 9.31
N ASP A 205 -13.86 -8.55 10.51
CA ASP A 205 -13.06 -8.34 11.72
C ASP A 205 -11.67 -8.98 11.61
N ALA A 206 -11.62 -10.23 11.15
CA ALA A 206 -10.36 -10.95 10.96
C ALA A 206 -9.51 -10.29 9.87
N ALA A 207 -10.13 -9.90 8.75
CA ALA A 207 -9.47 -9.18 7.67
C ALA A 207 -8.89 -7.84 8.15
N PHE A 208 -9.66 -7.06 8.90
CA PHE A 208 -9.22 -5.77 9.44
C PHE A 208 -8.03 -5.93 10.39
N ILE A 209 -8.11 -6.85 11.36
CA ILE A 209 -7.04 -7.10 12.32
C ILE A 209 -5.76 -7.52 11.61
N ILE A 210 -5.86 -8.49 10.69
CA ILE A 210 -4.70 -9.05 9.99
C ILE A 210 -4.05 -8.02 9.07
N ILE A 211 -4.84 -7.29 8.27
CA ILE A 211 -4.32 -6.25 7.37
C ILE A 211 -3.67 -5.12 8.18
N SER A 212 -4.29 -4.71 9.30
CA SER A 212 -3.73 -3.68 10.17
C SER A 212 -2.40 -4.10 10.77
N ILE A 213 -2.28 -5.34 11.26
CA ILE A 213 -1.02 -5.89 11.78
C ILE A 213 0.06 -5.88 10.70
N PHE A 214 -0.26 -6.31 9.47
CA PHE A 214 0.72 -6.28 8.37
C PHE A 214 1.18 -4.87 8.04
N ILE A 215 0.25 -3.91 7.94
CA ILE A 215 0.59 -2.51 7.66
C ILE A 215 1.50 -1.97 8.77
N MET A 216 1.10 -2.14 10.04
CA MET A 216 1.86 -1.65 11.19
C MET A 216 3.26 -2.28 11.27
N PHE A 217 3.37 -3.59 11.04
CA PHE A 217 4.64 -4.30 11.07
C PHE A 217 5.57 -3.90 9.90
N CYS A 218 5.00 -3.59 8.72
CA CYS A 218 5.80 -3.11 7.58
C CYS A 218 6.36 -1.71 7.79
N SER A 219 5.63 -0.86 8.51
CA SER A 219 5.98 0.55 8.72
C SER A 219 6.80 0.81 9.98
N THR A 220 7.01 -0.22 10.82
CA THR A 220 7.86 -0.17 12.03
C THR A 220 9.26 -0.71 11.72
#